data_AF-A0A5K1BM10-F1
#
_entry.id   AF-A0A5K1BM10-F1
#
_cell.length_a   1.000
_cell.length_b   1.000
_cell.length_c   1.000
_cell.angle_alpha   90.00
_cell.angle_beta   90.00
_cell.angle_gamma   90.00
#
_symmetry.space_group_name_H-M   'P 1'
#
loop_
_entity.id
_entity.type
_entity.pdbx_description
1 polymer ?
#
loop_
_entity_poly.entity_id
_entity_poly.type
_entity_poly.pdbx_seq_one_letter_code
_entity_poly.pdbx_strand_id
1 'polypeptide(L)' 'YRDRERGVARYNQFRRNLLMVPIKRWEDLTDDKEAIKVLREVYDDDIEKMDILVGLMAEKKIKGFAISETAFFIFLLMAS' A
#
# COMPACT_ATOMS: atom_id res chain seq x y z
N TYR A 1 -9.67 -10.39 3.08
CA TYR A 1 -9.65 -11.75 3.68
C TYR A 1 -8.71 -12.68 2.92
N ARG A 2 -8.93 -12.94 1.62
CA ARG A 2 -8.12 -13.88 0.82
C ARG A 2 -6.62 -13.59 0.82
N ASP A 3 -6.20 -12.34 0.74
CA ASP A 3 -4.76 -11.99 0.76
C ASP A 3 -4.09 -12.43 2.06
N ARG A 4 -4.77 -12.24 3.20
CA ARG A 4 -4.30 -12.69 4.52
C ARG A 4 -4.27 -14.21 4.61
N GLU A 5 -5.34 -14.88 4.17
CA GLU A 5 -5.47 -16.34 4.16
C GLU A 5 -4.36 -17.00 3.35
N ARG A 6 -3.97 -16.40 2.23
CA ARG A 6 -2.90 -16.90 1.34
C ARG A 6 -1.49 -16.51 1.80
N GLY A 7 -1.35 -15.86 2.94
CA GLY A 7 -0.05 -15.42 3.47
C GLY A 7 0.62 -14.34 2.63
N VAL A 8 -0.13 -13.57 1.83
CA VAL A 8 0.41 -12.43 1.10
C VAL A 8 0.83 -11.37 2.11
N ALA A 9 2.04 -10.83 1.94
CA ALA A 9 2.58 -9.79 2.81
C ALA A 9 1.65 -8.56 2.86
N ARG A 10 1.53 -7.96 4.05
CA ARG A 10 0.86 -6.66 4.25
C ARG A 10 1.62 -5.55 3.55
N TYR A 11 0.98 -4.40 3.31
CA TYR A 11 1.47 -3.39 2.37
C TYR A 11 2.93 -2.97 2.60
N ASN A 12 3.30 -2.63 3.84
CA ASN A 12 4.66 -2.14 4.09
C ASN A 12 5.72 -3.24 3.92
N GLN A 13 5.41 -4.47 4.36
CA GLN A 13 6.28 -5.61 4.14
C GLN A 13 6.35 -5.99 2.66
N PHE A 14 5.26 -5.86 1.92
CA PHE A 14 5.22 -6.09 0.47
C PHE A 14 6.16 -5.14 -0.26
N ARG A 15 6.14 -3.84 0.10
CA ARG A 15 7.09 -2.84 -0.43
C ARG A 15 8.55 -3.20 -0.11
N ARG A 16 8.85 -3.64 1.13
CA ARG A 16 10.20 -4.10 1.48
C ARG A 16 10.65 -5.28 0.62
N ASN A 17 9.77 -6.24 0.37
CA ASN A 17 10.08 -7.41 -0.45
C ASN A 17 10.39 -7.04 -1.91
N LEU A 18 9.82 -5.93 -2.40
CA LEU A 18 10.10 -5.36 -3.72
C LEU A 18 11.26 -4.34 -3.72
N LEU A 19 12.02 -4.25 -2.63
CA LEU A 19 13.11 -3.27 -2.45
C LEU A 19 12.64 -1.80 -2.59
N MET A 20 11.35 -1.54 -2.37
CA MET A 20 10.79 -0.20 -2.36
C MET A 20 10.92 0.43 -0.97
N VAL A 21 10.96 1.76 -0.92
CA VAL A 21 11.00 2.50 0.35
C VAL A 21 9.67 2.30 1.10
N PRO A 22 9.67 1.75 2.32
CA PRO A 22 8.46 1.61 3.13
C PRO A 22 7.96 2.97 3.61
N ILE A 23 6.66 3.09 3.84
CA ILE A 23 6.08 4.27 4.47
C ILE A 23 6.41 4.28 5.96
N LYS A 24 6.60 5.47 6.54
CA LYS A 24 6.85 5.64 7.99
C LYS A 24 5.69 6.31 8.70
N ARG A 25 4.86 7.04 7.95
CA ARG A 25 3.66 7.72 8.43
C ARG A 25 2.58 7.67 7.35
N TRP A 26 1.32 7.88 7.75
CA TRP A 26 0.17 7.82 6.84
C TRP A 26 0.21 8.88 5.75
N GLU A 27 0.80 10.03 6.05
CA GLU A 27 0.99 11.15 5.11
C GLU A 27 1.98 10.80 3.99
N ASP A 28 2.82 9.76 4.17
CA ASP A 28 3.69 9.27 3.10
C ASP A 28 2.92 8.43 2.06
N LEU A 29 1.68 7.98 2.38
CA LEU A 29 0.84 7.16 1.50
C LEU A 29 -0.10 8.00 0.62
N THR A 30 -0.75 9.01 1.21
CA THR A 30 -1.77 9.83 0.56
C THR A 30 -1.85 11.23 1.17
N ASP A 31 -2.32 12.21 0.41
CA ASP A 31 -2.58 13.57 0.89
C ASP A 31 -4.05 13.76 1.37
N ASP A 32 -4.89 12.73 1.23
CA ASP A 32 -6.29 12.77 1.65
C ASP A 32 -6.43 12.62 3.17
N LYS A 33 -6.77 13.74 3.83
CA LYS A 33 -6.90 13.83 5.29
C LYS A 33 -8.01 12.96 5.86
N GLU A 34 -9.12 12.79 5.13
CA GLU A 34 -10.23 11.96 5.58
C GLU A 34 -9.83 10.48 5.50
N ALA A 35 -9.16 10.08 4.41
CA ALA A 35 -8.60 8.74 4.28
C ALA A 35 -7.58 8.45 5.39
N ILE A 36 -6.65 9.37 5.67
CA ILE A 36 -5.67 9.21 6.76
C ILE A 36 -6.36 9.00 8.10
N LYS A 37 -7.39 9.81 8.40
CA LYS A 37 -8.14 9.68 9.66
C LYS A 37 -8.77 8.28 9.79
N VAL A 38 -9.44 7.81 8.75
CA VAL A 38 -10.06 6.47 8.74
C VAL A 38 -8.99 5.38 8.86
N LEU A 39 -7.86 5.51 8.19
CA LEU A 39 -6.75 4.55 8.28
C LEU A 39 -6.19 4.47 9.70
N ARG A 40 -5.98 5.61 10.36
CA ARG A 40 -5.53 5.67 11.76
C ARG A 40 -6.51 4.97 12.70
N GLU A 41 -7.81 5.22 12.54
CA GLU A 41 -8.87 4.60 13.35
C GLU A 41 -8.98 3.09 13.12
N VAL A 42 -8.89 2.63 11.87
CA VAL A 42 -9.07 1.20 11.52
C VAL A 42 -7.83 0.36 11.89
N TYR A 43 -6.64 0.94 11.80
CA TYR A 43 -5.39 0.21 12.00
C TYR A 43 -4.71 0.49 13.35
N ASP A 44 -5.37 1.17 14.29
CA ASP A 44 -4.82 1.58 15.59
C ASP A 44 -3.50 2.37 15.46
N ASP A 45 -3.43 3.26 14.47
CA ASP A 45 -2.23 4.02 14.07
C ASP A 45 -1.00 3.16 13.69
N ASP A 46 -1.17 1.84 13.53
CA ASP A 46 -0.10 0.90 13.18
C ASP A 46 -0.04 0.65 11.66
N ILE A 47 0.91 1.32 11.01
CA ILE A 47 1.16 1.19 9.56
C ILE A 47 1.54 -0.23 9.11
N GLU A 48 2.10 -1.08 9.97
CA GLU A 48 2.47 -2.45 9.61
C GLU A 48 1.25 -3.37 9.49
N LYS A 49 0.13 -2.99 10.11
CA LYS A 49 -1.13 -3.72 9.99
C LYS A 49 -1.89 -3.40 8.70
N MET A 50 -1.47 -2.42 7.89
CA MET A 50 -2.21 -2.04 6.70
C MET A 50 -2.27 -3.17 5.65
N ASP A 51 -3.47 -3.53 5.23
CA ASP A 51 -3.67 -4.56 4.22
C ASP A 51 -3.15 -4.13 2.85
N ILE A 52 -2.67 -5.09 2.08
CA ILE A 52 -2.12 -4.85 0.74
C ILE A 52 -3.13 -4.13 -0.16
N LEU A 53 -4.37 -4.63 -0.25
CA LEU A 53 -5.40 -4.02 -1.09
C LEU A 53 -5.69 -2.56 -0.69
N VAL A 54 -5.76 -2.28 0.61
CA VAL A 54 -6.05 -0.93 1.10
C VAL A 54 -4.91 0.02 0.76
N GLY A 55 -3.66 -0.41 0.99
CA GLY A 55 -2.49 0.37 0.61
C GLY A 55 -2.44 0.65 -0.89
N LEU A 56 -2.65 -0.34 -1.76
CA LEU A 56 -2.66 -0.15 -3.22
C LEU A 56 -3.72 0.87 -3.68
N MET A 57 -4.90 0.87 -3.06
CA MET A 57 -5.97 1.80 -3.42
C MET A 57 -5.71 3.21 -2.90
N ALA A 58 -5.21 3.34 -1.67
CA ALA A 58 -4.94 4.61 -1.01
C ALA A 58 -3.67 5.31 -1.52
N GLU A 59 -2.70 4.55 -2.04
CA GLU A 59 -1.44 5.09 -2.54
C GLU A 59 -1.66 6.18 -3.59
N LYS A 60 -0.98 7.32 -3.37
CA LYS A 60 -0.95 8.45 -4.29
C LYS A 60 -0.41 8.00 -5.65
N LYS A 61 -1.23 8.15 -6.68
CA LYS A 61 -0.90 7.68 -8.03
C LYS A 61 0.00 8.67 -8.76
N ILE A 62 0.93 8.15 -9.54
CA ILE A 62 1.74 8.93 -10.47
C ILE A 62 0.79 9.55 -11.50
N LYS A 63 1.06 10.80 -11.93
CA LYS A 63 0.23 11.48 -12.92
C LYS A 63 0.12 10.64 -14.20
N GLY A 64 -1.11 10.30 -14.59
CA GLY A 64 -1.40 9.47 -15.76
C GLY A 64 -1.51 7.96 -15.49
N PHE A 65 -1.22 7.51 -14.27
CA PHE A 65 -1.39 6.11 -13.87
C PHE A 65 -2.77 5.87 -13.24
N ALA A 66 -3.41 4.77 -13.64
CA ALA A 66 -4.64 4.29 -13.01
C ALA A 66 -4.37 3.35 -11.82
N ILE A 67 -3.18 2.75 -11.76
CA ILE A 67 -2.73 1.83 -10.72
C ILE A 67 -1.66 2.47 -9.84
N SER A 68 -1.43 1.89 -8.67
CA SER A 68 -0.35 2.34 -7.77
C SER A 68 1.03 1.95 -8.29
N GLU A 69 2.06 2.65 -7.84
CA GLU A 69 3.45 2.32 -8.16
C GLU A 69 3.79 0.93 -7.63
N THR A 70 3.34 0.59 -6.42
CA THR A 70 3.54 -0.74 -5.83
C THR A 70 2.97 -1.86 -6.72
N ALA A 71 1.78 -1.69 -7.28
CA ALA A 71 1.21 -2.65 -8.23
C ALA A 71 1.98 -2.68 -9.55
N PHE A 72 2.36 -1.51 -10.06
CA PHE A 72 3.10 -1.37 -11.32
C PHE A 72 4.42 -2.16 -11.33
N PHE A 73 5.17 -2.18 -10.22
CA PHE A 73 6.41 -2.96 -10.11
C PHE A 73 6.19 -4.46 -10.32
N ILE A 74 5.07 -5.01 -9.86
CA ILE A 74 4.72 -6.41 -10.13
C ILE A 74 4.41 -6.62 -11.61
N PHE A 75 3.63 -5.72 -12.22
CA PHE A 75 3.34 -5.80 -13.65
C PHE A 75 4.61 -5.72 -14.51
N LEU A 76 5.55 -4.85 -14.15
CA LEU A 76 6.83 -4.73 -14.85
C LEU A 76 7.61 -6.05 -14.87
N LEU A 77 7.62 -6.77 -13.75
CA LEU A 77 8.32 -8.06 -13.65
C LEU A 77 7.59 -9.17 -14.42
N MET A 78 6.26 -9.23 -14.29
CA MET A 78 5.45 -10.37 -14.75
C MET A 78 4.94 -10.27 -16.19
N ALA A 79 4.87 -9.07 -16.75
CA ALA A 79 4.34 -8.81 -18.10
C ALA A 79 5.46 -8.56 -19.13
N SER A 80 6.67 -9.05 -18.85
CA SER A 80 7.82 -8.97 -19.76
C SER A 80 7.73 -9.95 -20.92
#